data_AF-A0AAD4NTF6-F1
#
_entry.id   AF-A0AAD4NTF6-F1
#
_cell.length_a   1.000
_cell.length_b   1.000
_cell.length_c   1.000
_cell.angle_alpha   90.00
_cell.angle_beta   90.00
_cell.angle_gamma   90.00
#
_symmetry.space_group_name_H-M   'P 1'
#
loop_
_entity.id
_entity.type
_entity.pdbx_description
1 polymer ?
#
loop_
_entity_poly.entity_id
_entity_poly.type
_entity_poly.pdbx_seq_one_letter_code
_entity_poly.pdbx_strand_id
1 'polypeptide(L)'
;MFHLRLLNSLLPPSPSSVQPPVEPTFTMAKKATKTLAASNTQRLNQTLYTTLAVHGLWWLLRALVFRASLSRKSLLVYGLFSAPQLLIELYFERLSRPALAADGSVKRPGEDLDAKGLTEYMWDVVYWTYGCIAMSAVFGDYAWWLWAVVPAYSGYAAWGVYTGMRGGYHQDAAGVPQPQASKRQAKIEKRGGQKVQYR
;
A
#
# COMPACT_ATOMS: atom_id res chain seq x y z
N MET A 1 -47.44 -8.01 56.54
CA MET A 1 -46.76 -7.53 55.30
C MET A 1 -46.95 -8.52 54.14
N PHE A 2 -48.19 -8.81 53.72
CA PHE A 2 -48.46 -9.81 52.68
C PHE A 2 -49.50 -9.33 51.64
N HIS A 3 -49.73 -8.03 51.52
CA HIS A 3 -50.81 -7.47 50.70
C HIS A 3 -50.38 -6.52 49.57
N LEU A 4 -49.08 -6.35 49.30
CA LEU A 4 -48.58 -5.43 48.27
C LEU A 4 -47.95 -6.09 47.03
N ARG A 5 -47.94 -7.43 46.94
CA ARG A 5 -47.38 -8.14 45.76
C ARG A 5 -48.39 -8.46 44.65
N LEU A 6 -49.68 -8.17 44.83
CA LEU A 6 -50.73 -8.53 43.89
C LEU A 6 -51.18 -7.40 42.94
N LEU A 7 -50.68 -6.18 43.12
CA LEU A 7 -51.06 -5.04 42.26
C LEU A 7 -50.11 -4.78 41.08
N ASN A 8 -48.98 -5.50 40.99
CA ASN A 8 -48.02 -5.31 39.90
C ASN A 8 -48.26 -6.22 38.68
N SER A 9 -49.35 -6.99 38.65
CA SER A 9 -49.68 -7.92 37.56
C SER A 9 -50.69 -7.37 36.54
N LEU A 10 -51.03 -6.08 36.60
CA LEU A 10 -52.02 -5.44 35.71
C LEU A 10 -51.45 -4.33 34.83
N LEU A 11 -50.13 -4.14 34.80
CA LEU A 11 -49.53 -3.22 33.82
C LEU A 11 -49.38 -3.93 32.47
N PRO A 12 -49.88 -3.36 31.36
CA PRO A 12 -49.57 -3.89 30.03
C PRO A 12 -48.04 -3.92 29.84
N PRO A 13 -47.49 -4.92 29.13
CA PRO A 13 -46.07 -4.93 28.81
C PRO A 13 -45.73 -3.63 28.09
N SER A 14 -44.78 -2.88 28.65
CA SER A 14 -44.19 -1.71 27.99
C SER A 14 -43.84 -2.08 26.54
N PRO A 15 -44.16 -1.23 25.54
CA PRO A 15 -43.83 -1.51 24.16
C PRO A 15 -42.34 -1.81 24.10
N SER A 16 -42.04 -3.05 23.74
CA SER A 16 -40.69 -3.55 23.53
C SER A 16 -39.95 -2.51 22.70
N SER A 17 -38.97 -1.85 23.31
CA SER A 17 -37.97 -1.06 22.60
C SER A 17 -37.24 -2.04 21.70
N VAL A 18 -37.76 -2.24 20.50
CA VAL A 18 -37.04 -2.86 19.40
C VAL A 18 -35.82 -1.99 19.24
N GLN A 19 -34.71 -2.39 19.85
CA GLN A 19 -33.44 -1.76 19.57
C GLN A 19 -33.25 -1.90 18.07
N PRO A 20 -33.05 -0.80 17.33
CA PRO A 20 -32.75 -0.91 15.92
C PRO A 20 -31.55 -1.85 15.77
N PRO A 21 -31.53 -2.71 14.74
CA PRO A 21 -30.44 -3.66 14.55
C PRO A 21 -29.13 -2.88 14.60
N VAL A 22 -28.21 -3.32 15.47
CA VAL A 22 -26.89 -2.71 15.61
C VAL A 22 -26.31 -2.62 14.19
N GLU A 23 -26.04 -1.39 13.69
CA GLU A 23 -25.40 -1.10 12.40
C GLU A 23 -23.87 -0.87 12.53
N PRO A 24 -23.07 -1.75 13.18
CA PRO A 24 -21.64 -1.47 13.34
C PRO A 24 -20.87 -1.74 12.04
N THR A 25 -21.38 -2.58 11.14
CA THR A 25 -20.67 -2.97 9.91
C THR A 25 -20.78 -1.92 8.82
N PHE A 26 -21.97 -1.37 8.57
CA PHE A 26 -22.19 -0.36 7.54
C PHE A 26 -21.50 0.97 7.84
N THR A 27 -21.54 1.41 9.10
CA THR A 27 -20.88 2.64 9.56
C THR A 27 -19.36 2.53 9.50
N MET A 28 -18.79 1.41 9.96
CA MET A 28 -17.35 1.15 9.90
C MET A 28 -16.83 1.00 8.46
N ALA A 29 -17.58 0.34 7.57
CA ALA A 29 -17.22 0.21 6.16
C ALA A 29 -17.14 1.58 5.46
N LYS A 30 -18.12 2.45 5.68
CA LYS A 30 -18.11 3.82 5.12
C LYS A 30 -16.95 4.66 5.66
N LYS A 31 -16.63 4.52 6.96
CA LYS A 31 -15.49 5.20 7.59
C LYS A 31 -14.17 4.74 6.97
N ALA A 32 -13.97 3.44 6.82
CA ALA A 32 -12.76 2.87 6.21
C ALA A 32 -12.55 3.38 4.78
N THR A 33 -13.60 3.42 3.94
CA THR A 33 -13.54 3.97 2.57
C THR A 33 -13.10 5.44 2.56
N LYS A 34 -13.66 6.27 3.45
CA LYS A 34 -13.28 7.69 3.55
C LYS A 34 -11.84 7.86 4.01
N THR A 35 -11.42 7.08 5.00
CA THR A 35 -10.04 7.11 5.51
C THR A 35 -9.04 6.70 4.41
N LEU A 36 -9.34 5.65 3.65
CA LEU A 36 -8.49 5.21 2.54
C LEU A 36 -8.36 6.28 1.46
N ALA A 37 -9.49 6.89 1.06
CA ALA A 37 -9.50 7.96 0.06
C ALA A 37 -8.66 9.18 0.50
N ALA A 38 -8.79 9.57 1.78
CA ALA A 38 -8.01 10.66 2.34
C ALA A 38 -6.50 10.33 2.37
N SER A 39 -6.14 9.12 2.82
CA SER A 39 -4.75 8.65 2.85
C SER A 39 -4.12 8.65 1.45
N ASN A 40 -4.83 8.09 0.46
CA ASN A 40 -4.38 8.05 -0.92
C ASN A 40 -4.14 9.45 -1.49
N THR A 41 -5.08 10.38 -1.27
CA THR A 41 -4.93 11.77 -1.74
C THR A 41 -3.70 12.43 -1.12
N GLN A 42 -3.51 12.27 0.19
CA GLN A 42 -2.34 12.80 0.88
C GLN A 42 -1.04 12.21 0.32
N ARG A 43 -0.99 10.89 0.12
CA ARG A 43 0.20 10.18 -0.36
C ARG A 43 0.57 10.57 -1.78
N LEU A 44 -0.41 10.69 -2.67
CA LEU A 44 -0.20 11.13 -4.05
C LEU A 44 0.33 12.56 -4.10
N ASN A 45 -0.27 13.49 -3.35
CA ASN A 45 0.19 14.88 -3.30
C ASN A 45 1.60 14.99 -2.72
N GLN A 46 1.89 14.29 -1.62
CA GLN A 46 3.23 14.26 -1.03
C GLN A 46 4.27 13.77 -2.04
N THR A 47 3.94 12.70 -2.78
CA THR A 47 4.82 12.13 -3.79
C THR A 47 5.04 13.10 -4.94
N LEU A 48 3.98 13.74 -5.46
CA LEU A 48 4.08 14.77 -6.49
C LEU A 48 5.05 15.90 -6.06
N TYR A 49 4.89 16.44 -4.86
CA TYR A 49 5.77 17.52 -4.38
C TYR A 49 7.21 17.03 -4.20
N THR A 50 7.39 15.80 -3.73
CA THR A 50 8.73 15.19 -3.56
C THR A 50 9.40 14.99 -4.92
N THR A 51 8.69 14.46 -5.92
CA THR A 51 9.17 14.31 -7.30
C THR A 51 9.57 15.66 -7.89
N LEU A 52 8.69 16.66 -7.79
CA LEU A 52 9.00 18.01 -8.28
C LEU A 52 10.26 18.58 -7.61
N ALA A 53 10.40 18.41 -6.30
CA ALA A 53 11.55 18.89 -5.55
C ALA A 53 12.85 18.16 -5.95
N VAL A 54 12.85 16.83 -5.94
CA VAL A 54 14.04 16.02 -6.23
C VAL A 54 14.51 16.20 -7.67
N HIS A 55 13.60 16.13 -8.63
CA HIS A 55 13.94 16.33 -10.05
C HIS A 55 14.31 17.79 -10.33
N GLY A 56 13.57 18.74 -9.76
CA GLY A 56 13.88 20.17 -9.88
C GLY A 56 15.28 20.49 -9.36
N LEU A 57 15.63 19.96 -8.19
CA LEU A 57 16.97 20.14 -7.61
C LEU A 57 18.06 19.53 -8.50
N TRP A 58 17.83 18.36 -9.09
CA TRP A 58 18.78 17.76 -10.04
C TRP A 58 19.04 18.69 -11.22
N TRP A 59 17.97 19.20 -11.85
CA TRP A 59 18.09 20.11 -12.98
C TRP A 59 18.80 21.41 -12.60
N LEU A 60 18.43 22.01 -11.46
CA LEU A 60 19.05 23.23 -10.98
C LEU A 60 20.54 23.06 -10.70
N LEU A 61 20.94 21.99 -9.98
CA LEU A 61 22.34 21.74 -9.67
C LEU A 61 23.17 21.44 -10.93
N ARG A 62 22.67 20.57 -11.81
CA ARG A 62 23.40 20.20 -13.03
C ARG A 62 23.47 21.35 -14.05
N ALA A 63 22.45 22.19 -14.14
CA ALA A 63 22.44 23.32 -15.06
C ALA A 63 23.22 24.54 -14.55
N LEU A 64 23.11 24.87 -13.26
CA LEU A 64 23.69 26.11 -12.70
C LEU A 64 25.10 25.90 -12.12
N VAL A 65 25.33 24.80 -11.41
CA VAL A 65 26.60 24.56 -10.69
C VAL A 65 27.54 23.69 -11.52
N PHE A 66 27.04 22.59 -12.07
CA PHE A 66 27.86 21.60 -12.77
C PHE A 66 27.69 21.62 -14.30
N ARG A 67 27.49 22.81 -14.89
CA ARG A 67 27.16 22.99 -16.32
C ARG A 67 28.04 22.20 -17.30
N ALA A 68 29.34 22.10 -17.01
CA ALA A 68 30.31 21.41 -17.89
C ALA A 68 30.15 19.88 -17.87
N SER A 69 29.53 19.34 -16.82
CA SER A 69 29.21 17.91 -16.67
C SER A 69 27.89 17.52 -17.34
N LEU A 70 27.07 18.50 -17.75
CA LEU A 70 25.76 18.24 -18.34
C LEU A 70 25.90 17.93 -19.82
N SER A 71 26.08 16.64 -20.13
CA SER A 71 26.22 16.15 -21.49
C SER A 71 24.91 15.53 -22.01
N ARG A 72 24.82 15.30 -23.32
CA ARG A 72 23.71 14.52 -23.91
C ARG A 72 23.57 13.14 -23.28
N LYS A 73 24.70 12.49 -22.97
CA LYS A 73 24.74 11.19 -22.26
C LYS A 73 24.08 11.32 -20.89
N SER A 74 24.40 12.37 -20.13
CA SER A 74 23.84 12.60 -18.80
C SER A 74 22.32 12.73 -18.83
N LEU A 75 21.78 13.43 -19.83
CA LEU A 75 20.34 13.55 -20.04
C LEU A 75 19.67 12.23 -20.39
N LEU A 76 20.29 11.43 -21.27
CA LEU A 76 19.79 10.11 -21.65
C LEU A 76 19.78 9.15 -20.46
N VAL A 77 20.86 9.12 -19.68
CA VAL A 77 20.99 8.26 -18.49
C VAL A 77 19.98 8.68 -17.42
N TYR A 78 19.83 9.99 -17.17
CA TYR A 78 18.80 10.51 -16.28
C TYR A 78 17.40 10.10 -16.73
N GLY A 79 17.07 10.29 -18.02
CA GLY A 79 15.77 9.92 -18.55
C GLY A 79 15.49 8.42 -18.43
N LEU A 80 16.48 7.58 -18.77
CA LEU A 80 16.37 6.13 -18.72
C LEU A 80 16.10 5.61 -17.31
N PHE A 81 16.88 6.06 -16.32
CA PHE A 81 16.80 5.52 -14.97
C PHE A 81 15.76 6.19 -14.08
N SER A 82 15.32 7.41 -14.41
CA SER A 82 14.17 8.03 -13.72
C SER A 82 12.82 7.59 -14.29
N ALA A 83 12.75 7.16 -15.56
CA ALA A 83 11.50 6.79 -16.21
C ALA A 83 10.68 5.73 -15.45
N PRO A 84 11.24 4.63 -14.93
CA PRO A 84 10.46 3.65 -14.18
C PRO A 84 9.73 4.25 -12.97
N GLN A 85 10.41 5.12 -12.21
CA GLN A 85 9.80 5.81 -11.07
C GLN A 85 8.66 6.74 -11.52
N LEU A 86 8.85 7.53 -12.59
CA LEU A 86 7.79 8.39 -13.11
C LEU A 86 6.59 7.60 -13.64
N LEU A 87 6.82 6.45 -14.29
CA LEU A 87 5.74 5.57 -14.77
C LEU A 87 4.96 4.95 -13.62
N ILE A 88 5.64 4.57 -12.54
CA ILE A 88 5.01 4.07 -11.30
C ILE A 88 4.11 5.15 -10.68
N GLU A 89 4.58 6.40 -10.60
CA GLU A 89 3.77 7.49 -10.05
C GLU A 89 2.55 7.80 -10.91
N LEU A 90 2.71 7.79 -12.24
CA LEU A 90 1.57 7.92 -13.16
C LEU A 90 0.58 6.77 -13.01
N TYR A 91 1.07 5.56 -12.72
CA TYR A 91 0.23 4.40 -12.43
C TYR A 91 -0.53 4.60 -11.11
N PHE A 92 0.16 5.00 -10.03
CA PHE A 92 -0.47 5.31 -8.74
C PHE A 92 -1.53 6.41 -8.85
N GLU A 93 -1.27 7.50 -9.56
CA GLU A 93 -2.26 8.57 -9.74
C GLU A 93 -3.51 8.03 -10.46
N ARG A 94 -3.35 7.17 -11.46
CA ARG A 94 -4.51 6.61 -12.18
C ARG A 94 -5.36 5.66 -11.35
N LEU A 95 -4.74 4.75 -10.60
CA LEU A 95 -5.48 3.72 -9.86
C LEU A 95 -5.94 4.19 -8.49
N SER A 96 -5.11 4.95 -7.78
CA SER A 96 -5.33 5.26 -6.37
C SER A 96 -5.99 6.63 -6.14
N ARG A 97 -6.05 7.50 -7.16
CA ARG A 97 -6.74 8.79 -7.00
C ARG A 97 -8.24 8.58 -6.73
N PRO A 98 -8.78 9.08 -5.60
CA PRO A 98 -10.19 8.90 -5.31
C PRO A 98 -11.08 9.67 -6.28
N ALA A 99 -12.22 9.07 -6.62
CA ALA A 99 -13.28 9.73 -7.36
C ALA A 99 -14.38 10.18 -6.40
N LEU A 100 -14.79 11.44 -6.50
CA LEU A 100 -15.87 12.02 -5.72
C LEU A 100 -17.16 12.08 -6.54
N ALA A 101 -18.31 11.96 -5.88
CA ALA A 101 -19.62 12.22 -6.46
C ALA A 101 -19.95 13.73 -6.42
N ALA A 102 -21.05 14.12 -7.07
CA ALA A 102 -21.47 15.52 -7.17
C ALA A 102 -21.77 16.16 -5.81
N ASP A 103 -22.14 15.35 -4.81
CA ASP A 103 -22.38 15.75 -3.42
C ASP A 103 -21.10 15.80 -2.56
N GLY A 104 -19.92 15.56 -3.16
CA GLY A 104 -18.63 15.49 -2.47
C GLY A 104 -18.37 14.18 -1.73
N SER A 105 -19.29 13.20 -1.78
CA SER A 105 -19.07 11.89 -1.18
C SER A 105 -18.07 11.05 -2.00
N VAL A 106 -17.34 10.16 -1.33
CA VAL A 106 -16.36 9.28 -2.00
C VAL A 106 -17.12 8.21 -2.80
N LYS A 107 -17.06 8.29 -4.13
CA LYS A 107 -17.61 7.29 -5.06
C LYS A 107 -16.70 6.07 -5.18
N ARG A 108 -15.38 6.30 -5.22
CA ARG A 108 -14.34 5.25 -5.26
C ARG A 108 -13.11 5.71 -4.49
N PRO A 109 -12.60 4.95 -3.51
CA PRO A 109 -11.45 5.35 -2.71
C PRO A 109 -10.10 5.21 -3.43
N GLY A 110 -10.04 4.41 -4.51
CA GLY A 110 -8.78 4.03 -5.15
C GLY A 110 -8.19 2.74 -4.59
N GLU A 111 -7.16 2.23 -5.24
CA GLU A 111 -6.35 1.14 -4.70
C GLU A 111 -5.50 1.61 -3.51
N ASP A 112 -5.29 0.73 -2.54
CA ASP A 112 -4.53 1.04 -1.34
C ASP A 112 -3.03 1.19 -1.66
N LEU A 113 -2.52 2.41 -1.51
CA LEU A 113 -1.10 2.70 -1.74
C LEU A 113 -0.19 2.11 -0.65
N ASP A 114 -0.75 1.64 0.47
CA ASP A 114 0.00 0.97 1.54
C ASP A 114 -0.11 -0.57 1.44
N ALA A 115 -0.64 -1.09 0.33
CA ALA A 115 -0.75 -2.52 0.09
C ALA A 115 0.62 -3.21 0.09
N LYS A 116 0.69 -4.39 0.72
CA LYS A 116 1.91 -5.21 0.78
C LYS A 116 2.16 -5.98 -0.51
N GLY A 117 3.44 -6.28 -0.77
CA GLY A 117 3.86 -7.01 -1.97
C GLY A 117 4.23 -6.08 -3.12
N LEU A 118 3.46 -6.09 -4.21
CA LEU A 118 3.82 -5.34 -5.42
C LEU A 118 3.83 -3.82 -5.21
N THR A 119 2.80 -3.26 -4.53
CA THR A 119 2.72 -1.82 -4.28
C THR A 119 3.88 -1.34 -3.39
N GLU A 120 4.21 -2.11 -2.35
CA GLU A 120 5.39 -1.88 -1.51
C GLU A 120 6.69 -1.89 -2.34
N TYR A 121 6.87 -2.88 -3.22
CA TYR A 121 8.01 -2.92 -4.12
C TYR A 121 8.06 -1.71 -5.08
N MET A 122 6.91 -1.27 -5.60
CA MET A 122 6.84 -0.08 -6.44
C MET A 122 7.27 1.18 -5.69
N TRP A 123 6.96 1.29 -4.39
CA TRP A 123 7.49 2.35 -3.53
C TRP A 123 8.99 2.22 -3.30
N ASP A 124 9.53 1.01 -3.13
CA ASP A 124 10.98 0.81 -3.03
C ASP A 124 11.70 1.36 -4.26
N VAL A 125 11.16 1.10 -5.47
CA VAL A 125 11.71 1.64 -6.72
C VAL A 125 11.64 3.17 -6.74
N VAL A 126 10.50 3.78 -6.35
CA VAL A 126 10.35 5.24 -6.30
C VAL A 126 11.37 5.86 -5.35
N TYR A 127 11.45 5.40 -4.10
CA TYR A 127 12.32 5.97 -3.09
C TYR A 127 13.80 5.72 -3.38
N TRP A 128 14.16 4.54 -3.87
CA TRP A 128 15.53 4.27 -4.28
C TRP A 128 15.95 5.16 -5.46
N THR A 129 15.03 5.39 -6.41
CA THR A 129 15.31 6.27 -7.55
C THR A 129 15.48 7.73 -7.13
N TYR A 130 14.73 8.23 -6.15
CA TYR A 130 15.01 9.57 -5.57
C TYR A 130 16.42 9.68 -5.00
N GLY A 131 16.87 8.65 -4.27
CA GLY A 131 18.24 8.58 -3.77
C GLY A 131 19.26 8.61 -4.92
N CYS A 132 19.05 7.83 -5.97
CA CYS A 132 19.90 7.82 -7.16
C CYS A 132 19.94 9.20 -7.86
N ILE A 133 18.79 9.86 -8.00
CA ILE A 133 18.70 11.21 -8.57
C ILE A 133 19.49 12.19 -7.72
N ALA A 134 19.23 12.26 -6.42
CA ALA A 134 19.94 13.16 -5.51
C ALA A 134 21.47 12.94 -5.54
N MET A 135 21.91 11.68 -5.51
CA MET A 135 23.33 11.33 -5.60
C MET A 135 23.92 11.72 -6.96
N SER A 136 23.20 11.49 -8.07
CA SER A 136 23.67 11.87 -9.41
C SER A 136 23.71 13.37 -9.66
N ALA A 137 22.94 14.16 -8.89
CA ALA A 137 23.00 15.62 -8.93
C ALA A 137 24.34 16.14 -8.40
N VAL A 138 24.91 15.47 -7.39
CA VAL A 138 26.13 15.89 -6.68
C VAL A 138 27.38 15.18 -7.21
N PHE A 139 27.32 13.86 -7.38
CA PHE A 139 28.45 13.00 -7.74
C PHE A 139 28.54 12.69 -9.24
N GLY A 140 27.59 13.23 -10.03
CA GLY A 140 27.57 13.04 -11.48
C GLY A 140 27.07 11.65 -11.91
N ASP A 141 27.33 11.31 -13.17
CA ASP A 141 26.66 10.18 -13.82
C ASP A 141 27.07 8.79 -13.27
N TYR A 142 28.19 8.69 -12.56
CA TYR A 142 28.60 7.43 -11.94
C TYR A 142 27.63 6.96 -10.85
N ALA A 143 26.90 7.88 -10.20
CA ALA A 143 25.92 7.53 -9.18
C ALA A 143 24.75 6.70 -9.72
N TRP A 144 24.49 6.72 -11.03
CA TRP A 144 23.45 5.89 -11.64
C TRP A 144 23.73 4.38 -11.53
N TRP A 145 24.97 3.96 -11.22
CA TRP A 145 25.25 2.57 -10.90
C TRP A 145 24.50 2.09 -9.64
N LEU A 146 24.14 2.98 -8.72
CA LEU A 146 23.28 2.65 -7.58
C LEU A 146 21.92 2.10 -8.04
N TRP A 147 21.45 2.50 -9.23
CA TRP A 147 20.19 2.02 -9.77
C TRP A 147 20.22 0.53 -10.11
N ALA A 148 21.39 -0.07 -10.32
CA ALA A 148 21.54 -1.52 -10.58
C ALA A 148 21.00 -2.41 -9.45
N VAL A 149 20.82 -1.86 -8.25
CA VAL A 149 20.15 -2.55 -7.12
C VAL A 149 18.72 -2.96 -7.49
N VAL A 150 17.98 -2.13 -8.23
CA VAL A 150 16.58 -2.41 -8.63
C VAL A 150 16.46 -3.68 -9.47
N PRO A 151 17.15 -3.84 -10.61
CA PRO A 151 17.07 -5.07 -11.40
C PRO A 151 17.71 -6.27 -10.68
N ALA A 152 18.77 -6.06 -9.88
CA ALA A 152 19.37 -7.14 -9.10
C ALA A 152 18.37 -7.72 -8.08
N TYR A 153 17.70 -6.85 -7.32
CA TYR A 153 16.67 -7.26 -6.37
C TYR A 153 15.44 -7.86 -7.08
N SER A 154 15.02 -7.30 -8.22
CA SER A 154 13.95 -7.87 -9.05
C SER A 154 14.25 -9.32 -9.45
N GLY A 155 15.48 -9.58 -9.91
CA GLY A 155 15.93 -10.91 -10.29
C GLY A 155 15.93 -11.87 -9.10
N TYR A 156 16.43 -11.42 -7.95
CA TYR A 156 16.42 -12.20 -6.70
C TYR A 156 14.98 -12.56 -6.26
N ALA A 157 14.08 -11.58 -6.23
CA ALA A 157 12.69 -11.78 -5.84
C ALA A 157 11.96 -12.75 -6.80
N ALA A 158 12.16 -12.58 -8.11
CA ALA A 158 11.59 -13.48 -9.13
C ALA A 158 12.14 -14.91 -9.01
N TRP A 159 13.42 -15.06 -8.68
CA TRP A 159 14.03 -16.36 -8.41
C TRP A 159 13.40 -17.07 -7.20
N GLY A 160 13.13 -16.32 -6.12
CA GLY A 160 12.42 -16.85 -4.95
C GLY A 160 11.03 -17.38 -5.29
N VAL A 161 10.28 -16.66 -6.11
CA VAL A 161 8.96 -17.11 -6.60
C VAL A 161 9.08 -18.36 -7.46
N TYR A 162 10.00 -18.37 -8.42
CA TYR A 162 10.23 -19.50 -9.32
C TYR A 162 10.59 -20.79 -8.57
N THR A 163 11.53 -20.70 -7.62
CA THR A 163 11.97 -21.84 -6.81
C THR A 163 10.89 -22.32 -5.86
N GLY A 164 10.12 -21.42 -5.25
CA GLY A 164 8.96 -21.78 -4.42
C GLY A 164 7.86 -22.50 -5.19
N MET A 165 7.58 -22.09 -6.44
CA MET A 165 6.61 -22.77 -7.31
C MET A 165 7.08 -24.14 -7.77
N ARG A 166 8.39 -24.32 -7.98
CA ARG A 166 8.97 -25.57 -8.49
C ARG A 166 9.27 -26.59 -7.38
N GLY A 167 9.45 -26.12 -6.14
CA GLY A 167 9.79 -26.91 -4.96
C GLY A 167 8.61 -27.34 -4.09
N GLY A 168 7.39 -27.44 -4.64
CA GLY A 168 6.11 -27.55 -3.92
C GLY A 168 5.90 -28.63 -2.83
N TYR A 169 6.91 -29.36 -2.37
CA TYR A 169 6.85 -30.26 -1.20
C TYR A 169 8.18 -30.45 -0.44
N HIS A 170 9.15 -29.54 -0.55
CA HIS A 170 10.39 -29.66 0.22
C HIS A 170 10.64 -28.45 1.12
N GLN A 171 10.21 -28.67 2.36
CA GLN A 171 10.84 -28.21 3.59
C GLN A 171 10.96 -26.69 3.81
N ASP A 172 10.39 -26.28 4.94
CA ASP A 172 10.89 -25.18 5.78
C ASP A 172 12.43 -25.08 5.74
N ALA A 173 12.98 -24.05 5.09
CA ALA A 173 14.29 -23.51 5.42
C ALA A 173 14.55 -22.19 4.69
N ALA A 174 15.11 -21.23 5.44
CA ALA A 174 15.65 -19.93 5.00
C ALA A 174 14.64 -18.78 4.78
N GLY A 175 14.00 -18.32 5.85
CA GLY A 175 14.08 -16.90 6.24
C GLY A 175 13.43 -15.82 5.37
N VAL A 176 12.64 -16.15 4.35
CA VAL A 176 11.87 -15.15 3.58
C VAL A 176 10.50 -14.94 4.26
N PRO A 177 10.06 -13.70 4.51
CA PRO A 177 8.74 -13.45 5.07
C PRO A 177 7.69 -13.93 4.08
N GLN A 178 6.89 -14.93 4.48
CA GLN A 178 5.67 -15.27 3.75
C GLN A 178 4.79 -14.01 3.63
N PRO A 179 4.14 -13.76 2.47
CA PRO A 179 3.03 -12.84 2.43
C PRO A 179 2.00 -13.36 3.43
N GLN A 180 1.83 -12.57 4.50
CA GLN A 180 1.07 -12.88 5.70
C GLN A 180 -0.16 -13.72 5.36
N ALA A 181 -0.09 -15.03 5.66
CA ALA A 181 -1.21 -15.94 5.56
C ALA A 181 -2.43 -15.24 6.18
N SER A 182 -3.48 -15.08 5.37
CA SER A 182 -4.60 -14.21 5.73
C SER A 182 -5.04 -14.54 7.16
N LYS A 183 -5.35 -13.53 7.97
CA LYS A 183 -5.80 -13.71 9.37
C LYS A 183 -6.98 -14.70 9.51
N ARG A 184 -7.63 -15.08 8.39
CA ARG A 184 -8.59 -16.19 8.28
C ARG A 184 -7.95 -17.58 8.36
N GLN A 185 -6.84 -17.84 7.65
CA GLN A 185 -6.15 -19.13 7.66
C GLN A 185 -5.55 -19.42 9.04
N ALA A 186 -4.88 -18.44 9.66
CA ALA A 186 -4.38 -18.56 11.04
C ALA A 186 -5.51 -18.75 12.08
N LYS A 187 -6.74 -18.29 11.79
CA LYS A 187 -7.92 -18.50 12.66
C LYS A 187 -8.55 -19.87 12.46
N ILE A 188 -8.45 -20.46 11.27
CA ILE A 188 -8.91 -21.83 10.97
C ILE A 188 -7.95 -22.85 11.59
N GLU A 189 -6.63 -22.62 11.48
CA GLU A 189 -5.62 -23.46 12.12
C GLU A 189 -5.71 -23.42 13.66
N LYS A 190 -5.92 -22.23 14.24
CA LYS A 190 -6.13 -22.08 15.69
C LYS A 190 -7.48 -22.62 16.19
N ARG A 191 -8.46 -22.85 15.30
CA ARG A 191 -9.78 -23.40 15.67
C ARG A 191 -9.87 -24.92 15.59
N GLY A 192 -8.73 -25.59 15.43
CA GLY A 192 -8.64 -27.03 15.60
C GLY A 192 -8.89 -27.77 14.31
N GLY A 193 -7.87 -28.50 13.86
CA GLY A 193 -8.04 -29.68 13.03
C GLY A 193 -8.84 -30.75 13.77
N GLN A 194 -10.12 -30.50 14.02
CA GLN A 194 -11.04 -31.50 14.51
C GLN A 194 -11.48 -32.31 13.30
N LYS A 195 -10.68 -33.33 12.99
CA LYS A 195 -11.04 -34.42 12.09
C LYS A 195 -12.40 -34.95 12.55
N VAL A 196 -13.43 -34.73 11.75
CA VAL A 196 -14.69 -35.47 11.87
C VAL A 196 -14.34 -36.91 11.51
N GLN A 197 -14.09 -37.75 12.51
CA GLN A 197 -14.04 -39.20 12.33
C GLN A 197 -15.48 -39.65 12.07
N TYR A 198 -15.74 -40.06 10.83
CA TYR A 198 -16.92 -40.84 10.50
C TYR A 198 -16.54 -42.31 10.76
N ARG A 199 -17.09 -42.90 11.83
CA ARG A 199 -17.38 -44.33 11.97
C ARG A 199 -18.21 -44.58 13.21
#